data_AF-A0A6M1NCB6-F1
#
_entry.id   AF-A0A6M1NCB6-F1
#
_cell.length_a   1.000
_cell.length_b   1.000
_cell.length_c   1.000
_cell.angle_alpha   90.00
_cell.angle_beta   90.00
_cell.angle_gamma   90.00
#
_symmetry.space_group_name_H-M   'P 1'
#
loop_
_entity.id
_entity.type
_entity.pdbx_description
1 polymer ?
#
loop_
_entity_poly.entity_id
_entity_poly.type
_entity_poly.pdbx_seq_one_letter_code
_entity_poly.pdbx_strand_id
1 'polypeptide(L)'
;MGVSQIPLVKAMWSYLRKRKILAKHKEVAAFWQIIIDDYDTEKLPKYEVLPKKTLNTHKIIWQYWGQGFQDENLPEVVSICAASVDRHKADYKVIRLDDSSIKEYLDIPTFVWEKFDNIEGFNRTFFSDLLRVALLNAYGGVWLDATVLLTGSLPAYLERYEYFLYQRDSNEQHKQYWESTYAYYWGWHPDFKVNMLSSIMFAQKNSQMIAVMLDLMLYYWQTQDKLVDYFCFQILYQELVTGKLADKRCPIVSDVIPHLLQTKINDGWDFVSYEEAFAKGNIHKMSYFDEDAMEKLRKLVING
;
A
#
# COMPACT_ATOMS: atom_id res chain seq x y z
N MET A 1 4.79 -32.23 -22.82
CA MET A 1 5.47 -30.91 -22.76
C MET A 1 4.50 -29.86 -23.26
N GLY A 2 4.01 -28.98 -22.36
CA GLY A 2 3.07 -27.94 -22.76
C GLY A 2 3.74 -26.92 -23.69
N VAL A 3 3.02 -26.48 -24.72
CA VAL A 3 3.45 -25.46 -25.70
C VAL A 3 3.92 -24.15 -25.01
N SER A 4 3.54 -23.95 -23.75
CA SER A 4 3.94 -22.84 -22.87
C SER A 4 5.40 -22.86 -22.41
N GLN A 5 6.18 -23.92 -22.64
CA GLN A 5 7.60 -23.99 -22.24
C GLN A 5 8.60 -23.61 -23.33
N ILE A 6 8.15 -23.22 -24.53
CA ILE A 6 9.05 -22.75 -25.59
C ILE A 6 9.49 -21.31 -25.27
N PRO A 7 10.81 -21.00 -25.18
CA PRO A 7 11.31 -19.68 -24.76
C PRO A 7 10.74 -18.50 -25.57
N LEU A 8 10.53 -18.69 -26.88
CA LEU A 8 9.99 -17.67 -27.77
C LEU A 8 8.50 -17.40 -27.50
N VAL A 9 7.74 -18.44 -27.14
CA VAL A 9 6.34 -18.33 -26.73
C VAL A 9 6.24 -17.58 -25.40
N LYS A 10 7.10 -17.90 -24.42
CA LYS A 10 7.17 -17.20 -23.12
C LYS A 10 7.49 -15.71 -23.29
N ALA A 11 8.45 -15.37 -24.15
CA ALA A 11 8.81 -13.99 -24.45
C ALA A 11 7.63 -13.22 -25.09
N MET A 12 6.94 -13.84 -26.07
CA MET A 12 5.77 -13.26 -26.71
C MET A 12 4.62 -13.01 -25.72
N TRP A 13 4.32 -13.97 -24.84
CA TRP A 13 3.31 -13.80 -23.80
C TRP A 13 3.67 -12.69 -22.82
N SER A 14 4.93 -12.61 -22.38
CA SER A 14 5.38 -11.53 -21.49
C SER A 14 5.22 -10.16 -22.14
N TYR A 15 5.58 -10.05 -23.42
CA TYR A 15 5.40 -8.82 -24.21
C TYR A 15 3.93 -8.40 -24.34
N LEU A 16 3.05 -9.34 -24.73
CA LEU A 16 1.61 -9.08 -24.87
C LEU A 16 0.98 -8.68 -23.52
N ARG A 17 1.36 -9.38 -22.45
CA ARG A 17 0.93 -9.05 -21.08
C ARG A 17 1.36 -7.65 -20.69
N LYS A 18 2.63 -7.30 -20.88
CA LYS A 18 3.16 -5.95 -20.59
C LYS A 18 2.37 -4.88 -21.35
N ARG A 19 2.09 -5.07 -22.63
CA ARG A 19 1.26 -4.13 -23.42
C ARG A 19 -0.15 -3.96 -22.86
N LYS A 20 -0.80 -5.05 -22.45
CA LYS A 20 -2.15 -4.98 -21.84
C LYS A 20 -2.13 -4.21 -20.52
N ILE A 21 -1.11 -4.42 -19.69
CA ILE A 21 -0.92 -3.70 -18.42
C ILE A 21 -0.70 -2.21 -18.67
N LEU A 22 0.21 -1.85 -19.59
CA LEU A 22 0.47 -0.45 -19.94
C LEU A 22 -0.78 0.24 -20.52
N ALA A 23 -1.56 -0.46 -21.35
CA ALA A 23 -2.82 0.06 -21.87
C ALA A 23 -3.83 0.34 -20.75
N LYS A 24 -3.97 -0.58 -19.79
CA LYS A 24 -4.85 -0.40 -18.62
C LYS A 24 -4.36 0.74 -17.73
N HIS A 25 -3.06 0.85 -17.48
CA HIS A 25 -2.50 1.99 -16.73
C HIS A 25 -2.77 3.33 -17.41
N LYS A 26 -2.67 3.39 -18.74
CA LYS A 26 -3.01 4.59 -19.52
C LYS A 26 -4.49 4.97 -19.39
N GLU A 27 -5.38 3.98 -19.41
CA GLU A 27 -6.83 4.19 -19.21
C GLU A 27 -7.13 4.78 -17.82
N VAL A 28 -6.57 4.19 -16.77
CA VAL A 28 -6.75 4.67 -15.38
C VAL A 28 -6.12 6.06 -15.18
N ALA A 29 -4.94 6.29 -15.76
CA ALA A 29 -4.29 7.60 -15.71
C ALA A 29 -5.14 8.67 -16.41
N ALA A 30 -5.69 8.39 -17.59
CA ALA A 30 -6.56 9.32 -18.30
C ALA A 30 -7.84 9.64 -17.51
N PHE A 31 -8.42 8.64 -16.83
CA PHE A 31 -9.53 8.85 -15.91
C PHE A 31 -9.14 9.81 -14.77
N TRP A 32 -7.98 9.59 -14.12
CA TRP A 32 -7.54 10.45 -13.03
C TRP A 32 -7.17 11.86 -13.46
N GLN A 33 -6.55 12.04 -14.63
CA GLN A 33 -6.16 13.35 -15.13
C GLN A 33 -7.36 14.29 -15.25
N ILE A 34 -8.49 13.82 -15.78
CA ILE A 34 -9.73 14.62 -15.89
C ILE A 34 -10.19 15.08 -14.49
N ILE A 35 -10.22 14.17 -13.53
CA ILE A 35 -10.68 14.46 -12.16
C ILE A 35 -9.70 15.36 -11.43
N ILE A 36 -8.39 15.16 -11.58
CA ILE A 36 -7.35 16.00 -10.99
C ILE A 36 -7.46 17.43 -11.53
N ASP A 37 -7.69 17.61 -12.83
CA ASP A 37 -7.86 18.94 -13.43
C ASP A 37 -9.13 19.65 -12.92
N ASP A 38 -10.23 18.91 -12.75
CA ASP A 38 -11.45 19.46 -12.16
C ASP A 38 -11.27 19.79 -10.66
N TYR A 39 -10.46 19.02 -9.93
CA TYR A 39 -10.12 19.31 -8.53
C TYR A 39 -9.27 20.57 -8.39
N ASP A 40 -8.25 20.72 -9.26
CA ASP A 40 -7.34 21.86 -9.31
C ASP A 40 -8.06 23.16 -9.70
N THR A 41 -9.11 23.06 -10.51
CA THR A 41 -9.97 24.19 -10.91
C THR A 41 -11.17 24.41 -9.97
N GLU A 42 -11.14 23.81 -8.77
CA GLU A 42 -12.15 23.95 -7.72
C GLU A 42 -13.59 23.57 -8.14
N LYS A 43 -13.73 22.73 -9.17
CA LYS A 43 -15.05 22.23 -9.63
C LYS A 43 -15.54 21.04 -8.81
N LEU A 44 -14.63 20.32 -8.14
CA LEU A 44 -15.00 19.18 -7.31
C LEU A 44 -15.30 19.62 -5.87
N PRO A 45 -16.25 18.95 -5.19
CA PRO A 45 -16.47 19.18 -3.77
C PRO A 45 -15.22 18.81 -2.95
N LYS A 46 -15.02 19.52 -1.85
CA LYS A 46 -14.12 19.08 -0.76
C LYS A 46 -14.89 18.22 0.20
N TYR A 47 -14.25 17.20 0.75
CA TYR A 47 -14.90 16.31 1.71
C TYR A 47 -14.33 16.53 3.10
N GLU A 48 -15.22 16.56 4.09
CA GLU A 48 -14.80 16.58 5.47
C GLU A 48 -14.80 15.15 6.01
N VAL A 49 -13.62 14.69 6.44
CA VAL A 49 -13.47 13.50 7.29
C VAL A 49 -12.99 13.97 8.64
N LEU A 50 -13.88 13.93 9.63
CA LEU A 50 -13.63 14.49 10.94
C LEU A 50 -13.13 13.43 11.93
N PRO A 51 -12.07 13.73 12.71
CA PRO A 51 -11.65 12.87 13.80
C PRO A 51 -12.71 12.88 14.91
N LYS A 52 -13.18 11.70 15.33
CA LYS A 52 -14.15 11.55 16.43
C LYS A 52 -13.52 11.40 17.81
N LYS A 53 -12.23 11.03 17.88
CA LYS A 53 -11.49 10.90 19.13
C LYS A 53 -10.40 11.96 19.22
N THR A 54 -10.14 12.41 20.44
CA THR A 54 -8.90 13.14 20.74
C THR A 54 -7.85 12.12 21.17
N LEU A 55 -6.75 12.03 20.43
CA LEU A 55 -5.60 11.20 20.77
C LEU A 55 -4.51 12.09 21.36
N ASN A 56 -3.90 11.66 22.47
CA ASN A 56 -2.88 12.41 23.20
C ASN A 56 -1.46 12.25 22.61
N THR A 57 -1.34 11.73 21.39
CA THR A 57 -0.08 11.52 20.69
C THR A 57 -0.31 11.56 19.19
N HIS A 58 0.71 12.01 18.46
CA HIS A 58 0.78 11.94 16.99
C HIS A 58 1.55 10.71 16.50
N LYS A 59 2.20 9.99 17.41
CA LYS A 59 2.91 8.73 17.12
C LYS A 59 1.95 7.57 17.22
N ILE A 60 1.22 7.34 16.13
CA ILE A 60 0.21 6.29 16.03
C ILE A 60 0.61 5.33 14.91
N ILE A 61 0.52 4.02 15.19
CA ILE A 61 0.54 2.97 14.17
C ILE A 61 -0.89 2.50 13.99
N TRP A 62 -1.42 2.66 12.79
CA TRP A 62 -2.72 2.16 12.37
C TRP A 62 -2.53 0.82 11.67
N GLN A 63 -3.27 -0.19 12.13
CA GLN A 63 -3.45 -1.45 11.39
C GLN A 63 -4.94 -1.75 11.27
N TYR A 64 -5.33 -2.41 10.19
CA TYR A 64 -6.71 -2.76 9.92
C TYR A 64 -6.83 -4.20 9.43
N TRP A 65 -7.76 -4.94 10.02
CA TRP A 65 -8.19 -6.26 9.57
C TRP A 65 -9.71 -6.33 9.75
N GLY A 66 -10.47 -6.39 8.66
CA GLY A 66 -11.93 -6.18 8.72
C GLY A 66 -12.68 -7.14 9.64
N GLN A 67 -12.23 -8.39 9.71
CA GLN A 67 -12.77 -9.42 10.62
C GLN A 67 -12.34 -9.25 12.08
N GLY A 68 -11.32 -8.43 12.35
CA GLY A 68 -10.77 -8.20 13.69
C GLY A 68 -9.56 -9.07 14.02
N PHE A 69 -8.70 -8.53 14.88
CA PHE A 69 -7.45 -9.18 15.33
C PHE A 69 -7.68 -10.22 16.44
N GLN A 70 -8.91 -10.37 16.93
CA GLN A 70 -9.30 -11.38 17.91
C GLN A 70 -10.10 -12.54 17.27
N ASP A 71 -10.24 -12.54 15.94
CA ASP A 71 -10.92 -13.61 15.21
C ASP A 71 -10.12 -14.92 15.32
N GLU A 72 -10.79 -16.04 15.59
CA GLU A 72 -10.17 -17.36 15.70
C GLU A 72 -9.54 -17.84 14.38
N ASN A 73 -10.01 -17.31 13.24
CA ASN A 73 -9.51 -17.59 11.90
C ASN A 73 -8.52 -16.53 11.40
N LEU A 74 -7.98 -15.68 12.29
CA LEU A 74 -6.94 -14.71 11.93
C LEU A 74 -5.77 -15.45 11.27
N PRO A 75 -5.38 -15.11 10.03
CA PRO A 75 -4.27 -15.79 9.38
C PRO A 75 -3.00 -15.67 10.21
N GLU A 76 -2.25 -16.75 10.34
CA GLU A 76 -1.07 -16.81 11.18
C GLU A 76 -0.04 -15.71 10.84
N VAL A 77 0.15 -15.42 9.55
CA VAL A 77 1.02 -14.31 9.10
C VAL A 77 0.60 -12.95 9.68
N VAL A 78 -0.71 -12.69 9.83
CA VAL A 78 -1.22 -11.45 10.43
C VAL A 78 -0.92 -11.43 11.93
N SER A 79 -1.09 -12.57 12.62
CA SER A 79 -0.76 -12.71 14.05
C SER A 79 0.73 -12.45 14.31
N ILE A 80 1.61 -13.07 13.51
CA ILE A 80 3.07 -12.85 13.57
C ILE A 80 3.41 -11.37 13.34
N CYS A 81 2.83 -10.75 12.31
CA CYS A 81 3.06 -9.35 11.99
C CYS A 81 2.58 -8.43 13.12
N ALA A 82 1.39 -8.65 13.68
CA ALA A 82 0.87 -7.89 14.82
C ALA A 82 1.79 -7.99 16.04
N ALA A 83 2.24 -9.20 16.40
CA ALA A 83 3.18 -9.42 17.50
C ALA A 83 4.52 -8.70 17.28
N SER A 84 5.02 -8.70 16.04
CA SER A 84 6.25 -7.99 15.68
C SER A 84 6.10 -6.46 15.82
N VAL A 85 4.94 -5.92 15.44
CA VAL A 85 4.63 -4.50 15.61
C VAL A 85 4.62 -4.16 17.10
N ASP A 86 3.98 -4.97 17.94
CA ASP A 86 3.93 -4.74 19.39
C ASP A 86 5.32 -4.79 20.04
N ARG A 87 6.19 -5.69 19.55
CA ARG A 87 7.58 -5.80 19.99
C ARG A 87 8.42 -4.57 19.63
N HIS A 88 8.20 -4.00 18.44
CA HIS A 88 9.11 -2.99 17.87
C HIS A 88 8.55 -1.57 17.76
N LYS A 89 7.28 -1.34 18.13
CA LYS A 89 6.59 -0.04 18.06
C LYS A 89 7.26 1.11 18.81
N ALA A 90 8.20 0.84 19.73
CA ALA A 90 8.79 1.85 20.61
C ALA A 90 7.71 2.69 21.32
N ASP A 91 7.77 4.01 21.19
CA ASP A 91 6.85 4.98 21.80
C ASP A 91 5.54 5.19 21.02
N TYR A 92 5.35 4.50 19.88
CA TYR A 92 4.10 4.54 19.16
C TYR A 92 2.97 3.86 19.92
N LYS A 93 1.78 4.47 19.82
CA LYS A 93 0.51 3.84 20.17
C LYS A 93 0.02 3.03 18.98
N VAL A 94 -0.18 1.73 19.16
CA VAL A 94 -0.77 0.87 18.12
C VAL A 94 -2.29 0.86 18.27
N ILE A 95 -2.99 1.16 17.17
CA ILE A 95 -4.45 1.10 17.08
C ILE A 95 -4.81 0.13 15.96
N ARG A 96 -5.45 -0.97 16.35
CA ARG A 96 -5.96 -2.00 15.46
C ARG A 96 -7.44 -1.80 15.26
N LEU A 97 -7.85 -1.66 14.01
CA LEU A 97 -9.22 -1.43 13.59
C LEU A 97 -9.77 -2.67 12.88
N ASP A 98 -11.10 -2.76 12.93
CA ASP A 98 -11.95 -3.71 12.23
C ASP A 98 -13.18 -2.97 11.69
N ASP A 99 -14.07 -3.68 10.98
CA ASP A 99 -15.26 -3.10 10.37
C ASP A 99 -16.13 -2.35 11.40
N SER A 100 -16.16 -2.81 12.65
CA SER A 100 -17.02 -2.27 13.71
C SER A 100 -16.45 -1.03 14.40
N SER A 101 -15.12 -0.96 14.53
CA SER A 101 -14.43 0.05 15.33
C SER A 101 -14.07 1.32 14.56
N ILE A 102 -14.08 1.31 13.22
CA ILE A 102 -13.73 2.49 12.40
C ILE A 102 -14.60 3.71 12.73
N LYS A 103 -15.92 3.49 12.92
CA LYS A 103 -16.90 4.55 13.23
C LYS A 103 -16.66 5.22 14.58
N GLU A 104 -15.81 4.66 15.43
CA GLU A 104 -15.38 5.30 16.66
C GLU A 104 -14.29 6.35 16.43
N TYR A 105 -13.54 6.26 15.34
CA TYR A 105 -12.39 7.11 15.05
C TYR A 105 -12.67 8.12 13.96
N LEU A 106 -13.43 7.76 12.93
CA LEU A 106 -13.67 8.62 11.78
C LEU A 106 -15.17 8.81 11.57
N ASP A 107 -15.53 10.05 11.24
CA ASP A 107 -16.78 10.35 10.58
C ASP A 107 -16.53 10.39 9.07
N ILE A 108 -16.97 9.35 8.37
CA ILE A 108 -16.79 9.17 6.92
C ILE A 108 -18.18 9.30 6.25
N PRO A 109 -18.29 9.99 5.10
CA PRO A 109 -19.57 10.18 4.41
C PRO A 109 -20.38 8.89 4.21
N THR A 110 -21.71 8.99 4.33
CA THR A 110 -22.62 7.82 4.32
C THR A 110 -22.53 7.00 3.05
N PHE A 111 -22.33 7.65 1.89
CA PHE A 111 -22.19 6.97 0.60
C PHE A 111 -21.04 5.95 0.58
N VAL A 112 -20.00 6.13 1.41
CA VAL A 112 -18.89 5.17 1.49
C VAL A 112 -19.39 3.85 2.07
N TRP A 113 -20.13 3.92 3.18
CA TRP A 113 -20.70 2.74 3.82
C TRP A 113 -21.74 2.06 2.94
N GLU A 114 -22.62 2.85 2.31
CA GLU A 114 -23.63 2.34 1.38
C GLU A 114 -22.98 1.55 0.24
N LYS A 115 -21.89 2.03 -0.35
CA LYS A 115 -21.20 1.33 -1.43
C LYS A 115 -20.40 0.13 -0.95
N PHE A 116 -19.74 0.26 0.20
CA PHE A 116 -18.98 -0.83 0.81
C PHE A 116 -19.87 -2.06 1.07
N ASP A 117 -21.11 -1.84 1.50
CA ASP A 117 -22.05 -2.90 1.83
C ASP A 117 -22.79 -3.46 0.60
N ASN A 118 -23.00 -2.65 -0.45
CA ASN A 118 -23.94 -2.98 -1.52
C ASN A 118 -23.35 -3.10 -2.94
N ILE A 119 -22.11 -2.64 -3.19
CA ILE A 119 -21.53 -2.62 -4.55
C ILE A 119 -20.37 -3.60 -4.67
N GLU A 120 -20.49 -4.53 -5.63
CA GLU A 120 -19.43 -5.46 -5.97
C GLU A 120 -18.14 -4.73 -6.41
N GLY A 121 -17.01 -5.11 -5.84
CA GLY A 121 -15.71 -4.49 -6.10
C GLY A 121 -15.33 -3.36 -5.12
N PHE A 122 -16.30 -2.75 -4.43
CA PHE A 122 -16.05 -1.81 -3.32
C PHE A 122 -15.78 -2.56 -2.02
N ASN A 123 -14.89 -3.54 -2.10
CA ASN A 123 -14.60 -4.49 -1.02
C ASN A 123 -13.58 -3.93 0.00
N ARG A 124 -13.26 -4.75 1.01
CA ARG A 124 -12.29 -4.41 2.08
C ARG A 124 -10.92 -3.98 1.56
N THR A 125 -10.46 -4.52 0.44
CA THR A 125 -9.16 -4.14 -0.13
C THR A 125 -9.21 -2.70 -0.62
N PHE A 126 -10.21 -2.35 -1.44
CA PHE A 126 -10.37 -0.98 -1.93
C PHE A 126 -10.75 0.01 -0.81
N PHE A 127 -11.58 -0.42 0.13
CA PHE A 127 -11.90 0.39 1.32
C PHE A 127 -10.67 0.69 2.17
N SER A 128 -9.72 -0.25 2.30
CA SER A 128 -8.47 -0.01 3.01
C SER A 128 -7.61 1.09 2.35
N ASP A 129 -7.75 1.29 1.03
CA ASP A 129 -7.10 2.40 0.32
C ASP A 129 -7.63 3.76 0.75
N LEU A 130 -8.95 3.87 0.92
CA LEU A 130 -9.58 5.06 1.44
C LEU A 130 -9.29 5.25 2.94
N LEU A 131 -9.43 4.19 3.73
CA LEU A 131 -9.28 4.23 5.19
C LEU A 131 -7.90 4.72 5.60
N ARG A 132 -6.83 4.29 4.92
CA ARG A 132 -5.48 4.70 5.30
C ARG A 132 -5.25 6.19 5.14
N VAL A 133 -5.68 6.78 4.01
CA VAL A 133 -5.53 8.23 3.80
C VAL A 133 -6.49 9.02 4.67
N ALA A 134 -7.67 8.49 4.99
CA ALA A 134 -8.60 9.10 5.93
C ALA A 134 -8.01 9.20 7.35
N LEU A 135 -7.44 8.11 7.87
CA LEU A 135 -6.79 8.10 9.20
C LEU A 135 -5.55 9.00 9.23
N LEU A 136 -4.69 8.89 8.21
CA LEU A 136 -3.48 9.68 8.11
C LEU A 136 -3.78 11.17 7.97
N ASN A 137 -4.81 11.56 7.22
CA ASN A 137 -5.24 12.95 7.13
C ASN A 137 -5.74 13.47 8.49
N ALA A 138 -6.62 12.71 9.15
CA ALA A 138 -7.29 13.13 10.38
C ALA A 138 -6.38 13.16 11.62
N TYR A 139 -5.45 12.21 11.70
CA TYR A 139 -4.64 11.96 12.90
C TYR A 139 -3.13 12.00 12.67
N GLY A 140 -2.66 11.88 11.42
CA GLY A 140 -1.28 11.57 11.12
C GLY A 140 -0.87 10.17 11.60
N GLY A 141 0.44 9.97 11.74
CA GLY A 141 1.03 8.72 12.19
C GLY A 141 1.48 7.85 11.02
N VAL A 142 1.34 6.54 11.18
CA VAL A 142 1.83 5.53 10.23
C VAL A 142 0.75 4.50 9.99
N TRP A 143 0.40 4.28 8.73
CA TRP A 143 -0.35 3.11 8.31
C TRP A 143 0.61 1.96 8.02
N LEU A 144 0.36 0.83 8.66
CA LEU A 144 0.97 -0.46 8.33
C LEU A 144 -0.15 -1.46 8.04
N ASP A 145 -0.14 -2.09 6.87
CA ASP A 145 -1.06 -3.21 6.64
C ASP A 145 -0.92 -4.27 7.75
N ALA A 146 -1.98 -5.04 8.00
CA ALA A 146 -1.97 -6.10 9.00
C ALA A 146 -0.88 -7.16 8.76
N THR A 147 -0.40 -7.26 7.53
CA THR A 147 0.69 -8.16 7.10
C THR A 147 2.05 -7.45 6.96
N VAL A 148 2.30 -6.37 7.69
CA VAL A 148 3.64 -5.77 7.79
C VAL A 148 4.35 -6.27 9.05
N LEU A 149 5.51 -6.90 8.85
CA LEU A 149 6.42 -7.35 9.88
C LEU A 149 7.43 -6.25 10.21
N LEU A 150 7.64 -5.99 11.50
CA LEU A 150 8.75 -5.18 11.99
C LEU A 150 9.86 -6.06 12.56
N THR A 151 11.11 -5.80 12.17
CA THR A 151 12.31 -6.48 12.71
C THR A 151 13.17 -5.54 13.55
N GLY A 152 12.66 -4.34 13.80
CA GLY A 152 13.30 -3.25 14.51
C GLY A 152 12.35 -2.04 14.54
N SER A 153 12.70 -1.00 15.29
CA SER A 153 11.87 0.20 15.36
C SER A 153 11.72 0.90 14.01
N LEU A 154 10.60 1.59 13.84
CA LEU A 154 10.37 2.44 12.68
C LEU A 154 11.50 3.48 12.56
N PRO A 155 12.06 3.71 11.36
CA PRO A 155 13.16 4.66 11.21
C PRO A 155 12.68 6.10 11.47
N ALA A 156 13.19 6.72 12.54
CA ALA A 156 12.76 8.05 12.99
C ALA A 156 12.95 9.18 11.95
N TYR A 157 13.78 8.98 10.93
CA TYR A 157 13.95 9.97 9.86
C TYR A 157 12.73 10.04 8.93
N LEU A 158 11.93 8.98 8.82
CA LEU A 158 10.73 8.94 7.98
C LEU A 158 9.62 9.84 8.52
N GLU A 159 9.55 10.01 9.84
CA GLU A 159 8.58 10.89 10.53
C GLU A 159 8.80 12.38 10.21
N ARG A 160 10.00 12.75 9.74
CA ARG A 160 10.36 14.15 9.48
C ARG A 160 9.75 14.68 8.18
N TYR A 161 9.37 13.79 7.28
CA TYR A 161 8.69 14.18 6.04
C TYR A 161 7.23 14.51 6.32
N GLU A 162 6.68 15.43 5.53
CA GLU A 162 5.24 15.75 5.58
C GLU A 162 4.39 14.48 5.34
N TYR A 163 4.83 13.65 4.39
CA TYR A 163 4.42 12.28 4.23
C TYR A 163 5.57 11.45 3.65
N PHE A 164 5.50 10.13 3.79
CA PHE A 164 6.44 9.22 3.16
C PHE A 164 5.77 7.90 2.80
N LEU A 165 6.19 7.33 1.66
CA LEU A 165 5.89 5.98 1.24
C LEU A 165 7.04 5.47 0.37
N TYR A 166 7.19 4.14 0.25
CA TYR A 166 8.22 3.57 -0.60
C TYR A 166 7.84 3.67 -2.08
N GLN A 167 8.82 3.93 -2.95
CA GLN A 167 8.62 4.23 -4.37
C GLN A 167 9.54 3.40 -5.25
N ARG A 168 9.14 3.16 -6.49
CA ARG A 168 9.95 2.52 -7.53
C ARG A 168 11.25 3.31 -7.77
N ASP A 169 12.39 2.72 -7.45
CA ASP A 169 13.71 3.28 -7.74
C ASP A 169 14.16 2.88 -9.16
N SER A 170 14.50 3.87 -10.01
CA SER A 170 14.97 3.63 -11.38
C SER A 170 16.34 2.94 -11.44
N ASN A 171 17.10 2.93 -10.33
CA ASN A 171 18.43 2.33 -10.22
C ASN A 171 18.42 0.85 -9.79
N GLU A 172 17.24 0.23 -9.62
CA GLU A 172 17.15 -1.20 -9.30
C GLU A 172 17.93 -2.05 -10.32
N GLN A 173 18.81 -2.92 -9.84
CA GLN A 173 19.74 -3.68 -10.70
C GLN A 173 19.06 -4.90 -11.35
N HIS A 174 18.08 -5.49 -10.67
CA HIS A 174 17.46 -6.75 -11.07
C HIS A 174 16.01 -6.57 -11.56
N LYS A 175 15.76 -5.53 -12.35
CA LYS A 175 14.42 -5.18 -12.86
C LYS A 175 13.68 -6.36 -13.48
N GLN A 176 14.38 -7.16 -14.29
CA GLN A 176 13.81 -8.32 -14.98
C GLN A 176 13.30 -9.39 -14.02
N TYR A 177 13.98 -9.58 -12.90
CA TYR A 177 13.53 -10.51 -11.86
C TYR A 177 12.21 -10.03 -11.27
N TRP A 178 12.17 -8.78 -10.79
CA TRP A 178 10.98 -8.21 -10.16
C TRP A 178 9.79 -8.19 -11.13
N GLU A 179 10.00 -7.77 -12.38
CA GLU A 179 8.97 -7.83 -13.44
C GLU A 179 8.43 -9.27 -13.65
N SER A 180 9.22 -10.29 -13.34
CA SER A 180 8.82 -11.70 -13.46
C SER A 180 8.00 -12.22 -12.27
N THR A 181 8.20 -11.69 -11.05
CA THR A 181 7.50 -12.15 -9.84
C THR A 181 6.06 -11.67 -9.79
N TYR A 182 5.83 -10.40 -10.13
CA TYR A 182 4.49 -9.83 -10.20
C TYR A 182 4.42 -8.66 -11.20
N ALA A 183 4.22 -9.00 -12.47
CA ALA A 183 4.22 -8.04 -13.58
C ALA A 183 3.18 -6.91 -13.49
N TYR A 184 2.15 -7.05 -12.63
CA TYR A 184 1.14 -6.01 -12.42
C TYR A 184 1.61 -4.91 -11.46
N TYR A 185 2.57 -5.21 -10.58
CA TYR A 185 3.12 -4.28 -9.60
C TYR A 185 4.56 -3.85 -9.94
N TRP A 186 5.36 -4.77 -10.45
CA TRP A 186 6.76 -4.51 -10.82
C TRP A 186 6.86 -4.14 -12.30
N GLY A 187 7.37 -2.93 -12.56
CA GLY A 187 7.60 -2.42 -13.91
C GLY A 187 8.49 -1.19 -13.91
N TRP A 188 9.45 -1.15 -14.85
CA TRP A 188 10.36 0.00 -15.04
C TRP A 188 10.20 0.66 -16.42
N HIS A 189 9.12 0.34 -17.14
CA HIS A 189 8.79 1.04 -18.37
C HIS A 189 8.38 2.49 -18.04
N PRO A 190 8.75 3.51 -18.84
CA PRO A 190 8.37 4.91 -18.59
C PRO A 190 6.86 5.13 -18.44
N ASP A 191 6.05 4.36 -19.18
CA ASP A 191 4.57 4.42 -19.10
C ASP A 191 3.97 3.56 -17.97
N PHE A 192 4.79 2.91 -17.13
CA PHE A 192 4.30 2.13 -16.00
C PHE A 192 3.96 3.06 -14.83
N LYS A 193 2.76 2.93 -14.26
CA LYS A 193 2.19 3.91 -13.34
C LYS A 193 2.08 3.41 -11.89
N VAL A 194 2.32 2.14 -11.62
CA VAL A 194 2.34 1.57 -10.27
C VAL A 194 3.75 1.65 -9.72
N ASN A 195 4.07 2.79 -9.10
CA ASN A 195 5.44 3.12 -8.66
C ASN A 195 5.53 3.43 -7.16
N MET A 196 4.58 2.93 -6.37
CA MET A 196 4.52 3.17 -4.94
C MET A 196 3.97 1.96 -4.18
N LEU A 197 4.43 1.78 -2.95
CA LEU A 197 3.90 0.79 -2.00
C LEU A 197 2.94 1.47 -1.02
N SER A 198 1.67 1.11 -1.07
CA SER A 198 0.62 1.70 -0.22
C SER A 198 0.42 1.01 1.12
N SER A 199 1.07 -0.15 1.35
CA SER A 199 0.95 -0.91 2.59
C SER A 199 1.70 -0.28 3.77
N ILE A 200 2.57 0.69 3.50
CA ILE A 200 3.39 1.40 4.48
C ILE A 200 3.38 2.89 4.11
N MET A 201 2.69 3.70 4.91
CA MET A 201 2.57 5.14 4.67
C MET A 201 2.74 5.91 5.97
N PHE A 202 3.59 6.92 5.96
CA PHE A 202 3.78 7.87 7.05
C PHE A 202 3.15 9.20 6.64
N ALA A 203 2.53 9.90 7.57
CA ALA A 203 2.04 11.25 7.31
C ALA A 203 1.96 12.06 8.59
N GLN A 204 2.26 13.34 8.47
CA GLN A 204 1.80 14.33 9.42
C GLN A 204 0.31 14.58 9.17
N LYS A 205 -0.40 14.94 10.23
CA LYS A 205 -1.81 15.33 10.14
C LYS A 205 -1.97 16.48 9.13
N ASN A 206 -3.00 16.42 8.30
CA ASN A 206 -3.28 17.40 7.24
C ASN A 206 -2.15 17.57 6.19
N SER A 207 -1.34 16.54 5.93
CA SER A 207 -0.40 16.58 4.79
C SER A 207 -1.18 16.84 3.49
N GLN A 208 -0.68 17.77 2.67
CA GLN A 208 -1.29 18.19 1.42
C GLN A 208 -1.48 17.02 0.46
N MET A 209 -0.47 16.16 0.27
CA MET A 209 -0.59 14.99 -0.59
C MET A 209 -1.70 14.05 -0.12
N ILE A 210 -1.74 13.75 1.18
CA ILE A 210 -2.71 12.83 1.78
C ILE A 210 -4.13 13.42 1.72
N ALA A 211 -4.28 14.71 1.97
CA ALA A 211 -5.56 15.41 1.87
C ALA A 211 -6.12 15.39 0.43
N VAL A 212 -5.28 15.66 -0.57
CA VAL A 212 -5.71 15.59 -1.99
C VAL A 212 -6.06 14.16 -2.40
N MET A 213 -5.27 13.17 -2.00
CA MET A 213 -5.59 11.77 -2.26
C MET A 213 -6.91 11.35 -1.60
N LEU A 214 -7.18 11.82 -0.37
CA LEU A 214 -8.43 11.56 0.34
C LEU A 214 -9.63 12.15 -0.41
N ASP A 215 -9.59 13.42 -0.79
CA ASP A 215 -10.69 14.06 -1.53
C ASP A 215 -10.97 13.36 -2.86
N LEU A 216 -9.92 13.04 -3.63
CA LEU A 216 -10.06 12.40 -4.93
C LEU A 216 -10.59 10.96 -4.81
N MET A 217 -10.18 10.23 -3.77
CA MET A 217 -10.74 8.92 -3.46
C MET A 217 -12.19 9.02 -3.01
N LEU A 218 -12.56 9.99 -2.17
CA LEU A 218 -13.96 10.19 -1.77
C LEU A 218 -14.84 10.57 -2.95
N TYR A 219 -14.35 11.39 -3.87
CA TYR A 219 -15.03 11.68 -5.14
C TYR A 219 -15.22 10.44 -6.00
N TYR A 220 -14.19 9.61 -6.13
CA TYR A 220 -14.31 8.32 -6.80
C TYR A 220 -15.40 7.46 -6.16
N TRP A 221 -15.36 7.32 -4.83
CA TRP A 221 -16.35 6.56 -4.09
C TRP A 221 -17.75 7.12 -4.30
N GLN A 222 -17.95 8.45 -4.26
CA GLN A 222 -19.26 9.04 -4.47
C GLN A 222 -19.81 8.76 -5.87
N THR A 223 -18.98 8.89 -6.91
CA THR A 223 -19.43 8.99 -8.31
C THR A 223 -19.36 7.71 -9.11
N GLN A 224 -18.55 6.73 -8.69
CA GLN A 224 -18.33 5.49 -9.43
C GLN A 224 -18.99 4.31 -8.74
N ASP A 225 -19.55 3.38 -9.52
CA ASP A 225 -20.14 2.12 -9.04
C ASP A 225 -19.34 0.90 -9.50
N LYS A 226 -18.18 1.11 -10.11
CA LYS A 226 -17.25 0.05 -10.53
C LYS A 226 -15.82 0.46 -10.26
N LEU A 227 -15.00 -0.49 -9.84
CA LEU A 227 -13.56 -0.29 -9.74
C LEU A 227 -12.93 -0.37 -11.13
N VAL A 228 -12.33 0.74 -11.59
CA VAL A 228 -11.68 0.81 -12.91
C VAL A 228 -10.45 -0.12 -12.95
N ASP A 229 -9.71 -0.16 -11.84
CA ASP A 229 -8.56 -1.05 -11.67
C ASP A 229 -8.20 -1.31 -10.20
N TYR A 230 -7.60 -2.47 -9.92
CA TYR A 230 -7.07 -2.78 -8.59
C TYR A 230 -6.03 -1.77 -8.10
N PHE A 231 -5.17 -1.25 -8.99
CA PHE A 231 -4.14 -0.27 -8.66
C PHE A 231 -4.57 1.19 -8.90
N CYS A 232 -5.88 1.45 -8.88
CA CYS A 232 -6.44 2.79 -9.07
C CYS A 232 -5.80 3.83 -8.12
N PHE A 233 -5.59 3.45 -6.84
CA PHE A 233 -4.99 4.30 -5.81
C PHE A 233 -3.50 4.63 -6.07
N GLN A 234 -2.72 3.66 -6.54
CA GLN A 234 -1.30 3.82 -6.84
C GLN A 234 -1.10 4.69 -8.09
N ILE A 235 -1.96 4.50 -9.09
CA ILE A 235 -1.95 5.31 -10.31
C ILE A 235 -2.38 6.75 -10.00
N LEU A 236 -3.35 6.96 -9.11
CA LEU A 236 -3.70 8.30 -8.61
C LEU A 236 -2.47 9.02 -8.05
N TYR A 237 -1.75 8.38 -7.11
CA TYR A 237 -0.53 8.95 -6.54
C TYR A 237 0.49 9.30 -7.62
N GLN A 238 0.71 8.40 -8.57
CA GLN A 238 1.65 8.61 -9.67
C GLN A 238 1.27 9.84 -10.51
N GLU A 239 0.00 9.99 -10.89
CA GLU A 239 -0.45 11.15 -11.68
C GLU A 239 -0.26 12.46 -10.90
N LEU A 240 -0.52 12.47 -9.58
CA LEU A 240 -0.28 13.63 -8.74
C LEU A 240 1.21 14.02 -8.69
N VAL A 241 2.11 13.06 -8.45
CA VAL A 241 3.55 13.34 -8.28
C VAL A 241 4.33 13.51 -9.59
N THR A 242 3.72 13.22 -10.73
CA THR A 242 4.26 13.60 -12.06
C THR A 242 3.55 14.79 -12.68
N GLY A 243 2.54 15.33 -12.00
CA GLY A 243 1.73 16.45 -12.45
C GLY A 243 1.70 17.56 -11.41
N LYS A 244 0.48 17.88 -10.96
CA LYS A 244 0.17 19.08 -10.16
C LYS A 244 0.86 19.14 -8.80
N LEU A 245 1.25 18.01 -8.21
CA LEU A 245 1.91 17.92 -6.90
C LEU A 245 3.35 17.37 -7.01
N ALA A 246 4.00 17.58 -8.15
CA ALA A 246 5.38 17.13 -8.36
C ALA A 246 6.37 17.73 -7.34
N ASP A 247 6.17 18.98 -6.92
CA ASP A 247 6.99 19.67 -5.91
C ASP A 247 6.77 19.16 -4.48
N LYS A 248 5.68 18.42 -4.26
CA LYS A 248 5.35 17.80 -2.96
C LYS A 248 5.87 16.38 -2.84
N ARG A 249 6.43 15.79 -3.88
CA ARG A 249 6.84 14.39 -3.89
C ARG A 249 7.87 14.10 -2.79
N CYS A 250 7.56 13.15 -1.90
CA CYS A 250 8.50 12.69 -0.89
C CYS A 250 9.74 12.01 -1.53
N PRO A 251 10.89 11.94 -0.82
CA PRO A 251 12.09 11.29 -1.34
C PRO A 251 11.86 9.85 -1.79
N ILE A 252 12.53 9.46 -2.88
CA ILE A 252 12.45 8.09 -3.40
C ILE A 252 13.32 7.19 -2.54
N VAL A 253 12.67 6.26 -1.85
CA VAL A 253 13.30 5.10 -1.21
C VAL A 253 12.66 3.85 -1.81
N SER A 254 13.49 2.92 -2.26
CA SER A 254 13.05 1.79 -3.09
C SER A 254 11.98 0.92 -2.42
N ASP A 255 10.86 0.72 -3.10
CA ASP A 255 9.80 -0.23 -2.75
C ASP A 255 10.20 -1.70 -2.88
N VAL A 256 11.38 -1.98 -3.42
CA VAL A 256 11.99 -3.31 -3.33
C VAL A 256 12.33 -3.66 -1.88
N ILE A 257 12.79 -2.69 -1.08
CA ILE A 257 13.33 -2.94 0.27
C ILE A 257 12.32 -3.70 1.15
N PRO A 258 11.04 -3.27 1.28
CA PRO A 258 10.07 -4.00 2.10
C PRO A 258 9.70 -5.39 1.57
N HIS A 259 9.99 -5.72 0.32
CA HIS A 259 9.64 -7.01 -0.30
C HIS A 259 10.79 -8.03 -0.29
N LEU A 260 12.01 -7.62 0.06
CA LEU A 260 13.19 -8.49 0.04
C LEU A 260 13.01 -9.74 0.89
N LEU A 261 12.58 -9.56 2.15
CA LEU A 261 12.47 -10.66 3.10
C LEU A 261 11.37 -11.66 2.70
N GLN A 262 10.19 -11.18 2.32
CA GLN A 262 9.09 -12.01 1.80
C GLN A 262 9.53 -12.82 0.57
N THR A 263 10.17 -12.14 -0.39
CA THR A 263 10.60 -12.77 -1.64
C THR A 263 11.66 -13.83 -1.37
N LYS A 264 12.56 -13.58 -0.41
CA LYS A 264 13.56 -14.56 0.02
C LYS A 264 12.93 -15.77 0.71
N ILE A 265 11.94 -15.56 1.58
CA ILE A 265 11.26 -16.67 2.28
C ILE A 265 10.51 -17.57 1.29
N ASN A 266 9.92 -16.99 0.25
CA ASN A 266 9.24 -17.70 -0.84
C ASN A 266 10.21 -18.38 -1.84
N ASP A 267 11.48 -18.59 -1.46
CA ASP A 267 12.57 -19.11 -2.32
C ASP A 267 12.73 -18.36 -3.65
N GLY A 268 12.27 -17.11 -3.70
CA GLY A 268 12.31 -16.31 -4.91
C GLY A 268 13.67 -15.69 -5.15
N TRP A 269 14.42 -15.33 -4.11
CA TRP A 269 15.49 -14.34 -4.22
C TRP A 269 16.80 -14.76 -3.56
N ASP A 270 17.70 -15.30 -4.38
CA ASP A 270 19.05 -15.73 -3.97
C ASP A 270 20.08 -14.60 -3.99
N PHE A 271 19.74 -13.42 -4.54
CA PHE A 271 20.69 -12.31 -4.71
C PHE A 271 21.02 -11.55 -3.42
N VAL A 272 20.28 -11.77 -2.33
CA VAL A 272 20.45 -11.08 -1.04
C VAL A 272 20.32 -12.10 0.09
N SER A 273 21.21 -12.06 1.10
CA SER A 273 21.13 -12.90 2.30
C SER A 273 20.03 -12.42 3.28
N TYR A 274 19.71 -13.20 4.31
CA TYR A 274 18.75 -12.73 5.33
C TYR A 274 19.32 -11.52 6.08
N GLU A 275 20.59 -11.58 6.44
CA GLU A 275 21.32 -10.51 7.12
C GLU A 275 21.35 -9.23 6.29
N GLU A 276 21.60 -9.34 4.98
CA GLU A 276 21.57 -8.20 4.06
C GLU A 276 20.16 -7.61 3.90
N ALA A 277 19.12 -8.46 3.89
CA ALA A 277 17.73 -7.99 3.84
C ALA A 277 17.36 -7.21 5.11
N PHE A 278 17.72 -7.71 6.29
CA PHE A 278 17.53 -6.99 7.56
C PHE A 278 18.35 -5.70 7.65
N ALA A 279 19.58 -5.70 7.12
CA ALA A 279 20.43 -4.52 7.11
C ALA A 279 19.87 -3.38 6.23
N LYS A 280 19.04 -3.70 5.23
CA LYS A 280 18.41 -2.71 4.33
C LYS A 280 17.19 -2.02 4.94
N GLY A 281 16.52 -2.64 5.91
CA GLY A 281 15.35 -2.02 6.54
C GLY A 281 14.67 -2.90 7.58
N ASN A 282 13.89 -2.25 8.45
CA ASN A 282 13.16 -2.89 9.54
C ASN A 282 11.68 -3.17 9.25
N ILE A 283 11.17 -2.76 8.08
CA ILE A 283 9.74 -2.80 7.74
C ILE A 283 9.58 -3.69 6.52
N HIS A 284 8.85 -4.79 6.66
CA HIS A 284 8.76 -5.85 5.65
C HIS A 284 7.31 -6.22 5.36
N LYS A 285 6.93 -6.24 4.08
CA LYS A 285 5.58 -6.65 3.65
C LYS A 285 5.53 -8.17 3.50
N MET A 286 4.67 -8.84 4.28
CA MET A 286 4.58 -10.30 4.37
C MET A 286 3.25 -10.82 3.82
N SER A 287 3.11 -10.96 2.51
CA SER A 287 1.91 -11.54 1.88
C SER A 287 2.21 -12.84 1.12
N TYR A 288 1.17 -13.61 0.76
CA TYR A 288 1.31 -14.78 -0.13
C TYR A 288 2.33 -15.82 0.35
N PHE A 289 2.07 -16.43 1.50
CA PHE A 289 2.84 -17.56 2.01
C PHE A 289 2.05 -18.85 1.80
N ASP A 290 2.71 -19.86 1.24
CA ASP A 290 2.28 -21.25 1.37
C ASP A 290 2.82 -21.85 2.69
N GLU A 291 2.51 -23.12 2.96
CA GLU A 291 2.89 -23.74 4.23
C GLU A 291 4.41 -23.85 4.42
N ASP A 292 5.16 -24.09 3.35
CA ASP A 292 6.62 -24.17 3.39
C ASP A 292 7.25 -22.81 3.72
N ALA A 293 6.73 -21.75 3.10
CA ALA A 293 7.14 -20.39 3.37
C ALA A 293 6.72 -19.95 4.79
N MET A 294 5.54 -20.34 5.27
CA MET A 294 5.11 -20.11 6.66
C MET A 294 6.06 -20.77 7.66
N GLU A 295 6.48 -22.00 7.41
CA GLU A 295 7.43 -22.72 8.29
C GLU A 295 8.79 -22.00 8.39
N LYS A 296 9.28 -21.44 7.28
CA LYS A 296 10.50 -20.62 7.28
C LYS A 296 10.30 -19.31 8.05
N LEU A 297 9.15 -18.65 7.88
CA LEU A 297 8.81 -17.45 8.63
C LEU A 297 8.79 -17.73 10.15
N ARG A 298 8.18 -18.85 10.58
CA ARG A 298 8.18 -19.28 11.99
C ARG A 298 9.60 -19.42 12.54
N LYS A 299 10.48 -20.12 11.82
CA LYS A 299 11.89 -20.31 12.20
C LYS A 299 12.64 -18.97 12.30
N LEU A 300 12.37 -18.06 11.38
CA LEU A 300 13.00 -16.74 11.35
C LEU A 300 12.58 -15.87 12.55
N VAL A 301 11.31 -15.94 12.96
CA VAL A 301 10.78 -15.17 14.09
C VAL A 301 11.15 -15.79 15.46
N ILE A 302 11.35 -17.10 15.54
CA ILE A 302 11.81 -17.78 16.77
C ILE A 302 13.30 -17.51 17.04
N ASN A 303 14.11 -17.45 15.99
CA ASN A 303 15.57 -17.32 16.10
C ASN A 303 16.08 -15.86 16.09
N GLY A 304 15.19 -14.87 15.95
CA GLY A 304 15.50 -13.43 15.90
C GLY A 304 14.88 -12.65 17.05
#